data_AF-A0AAD7JTD8-F1
#
_entry.id   AF-A0AAD7JTD8-F1
#
_cell.length_a   1.000
_cell.length_b   1.000
_cell.length_c   1.000
_cell.angle_alpha   90.00
_cell.angle_beta   90.00
_cell.angle_gamma   90.00
#
_symmetry.space_group_name_H-M   'P 1'
#
loop_
_entity.id
_entity.type
_entity.pdbx_description
1 polymer ?
#
loop_
_entity_poly.entity_id
_entity_poly.type
_entity_poly.pdbx_seq_one_letter_code
_entity_poly.pdbx_strand_id
1 'polypeptide(L)'
;LQVNPFGTWAKSKLETHPELAEELKEHLVSIGKYVQARDIVDFLNRPDMQTKHNISESIHISTAQHWMHALKFRWVKNHKGQYVDGHERADVVQFRQEVFLP
;
A
#
# COMPACT_ATOMS: atom_id res chain seq x y z
N LEU A 1 13.42 -18.17 8.42
CA LEU A 1 12.00 -17.77 8.44
C LEU A 1 11.27 -18.66 9.44
N GLN A 2 10.49 -18.09 10.36
CA GLN A 2 9.67 -18.89 11.28
C GLN A 2 8.64 -19.68 10.46
N VAL A 3 8.73 -21.01 10.48
CA VAL A 3 7.77 -21.89 9.80
C VAL A 3 6.72 -22.29 10.83
N ASN A 4 5.45 -22.00 10.55
CA ASN A 4 4.35 -22.40 11.43
C ASN A 4 4.30 -23.94 11.53
N PRO A 5 4.51 -24.54 12.72
CA PRO A 5 4.48 -26.00 12.88
C PRO A 5 3.08 -26.60 12.69
N PHE A 6 2.02 -25.77 12.71
CA PHE A 6 0.62 -26.19 12.57
C PHE A 6 0.08 -26.09 11.13
N GLY A 7 0.92 -25.80 10.13
CA GLY A 7 0.53 -25.77 8.71
C GLY A 7 0.13 -24.39 8.16
N THR A 8 -0.61 -24.38 7.06
CA THR A 8 -0.91 -23.18 6.24
C THR A 8 -2.18 -22.42 6.63
N TRP A 9 -2.95 -22.88 7.62
CA TRP A 9 -4.24 -22.28 8.02
C TRP A 9 -4.14 -20.82 8.50
N ALA A 10 -2.95 -20.39 8.93
CA ALA A 10 -2.69 -19.02 9.38
C ALA A 10 -2.31 -18.06 8.24
N LYS A 11 -2.15 -18.55 6.99
CA LYS A 11 -1.77 -17.71 5.85
C LYS A 11 -3.01 -17.04 5.27
N SER A 12 -2.97 -15.72 5.16
CA SER A 12 -4.09 -14.99 4.54
C SER A 12 -4.09 -15.18 3.01
N LYS A 13 -5.24 -14.97 2.36
CA LYS A 13 -5.35 -15.02 0.89
C LYS A 13 -4.31 -14.11 0.20
N LEU A 14 -3.99 -12.96 0.80
CA LEU A 14 -2.98 -12.02 0.31
C LEU A 14 -1.57 -12.64 0.21
N GLU A 15 -1.23 -13.58 1.09
CA GLU A 15 0.08 -14.25 1.07
C GLU A 15 0.11 -15.45 0.13
N THR A 16 -1.08 -15.97 -0.21
CA THR A 16 -1.23 -17.15 -1.07
C THR A 16 -1.33 -16.76 -2.54
N HIS A 17 -1.88 -15.57 -2.82
CA HIS A 17 -2.18 -15.05 -4.14
C HIS A 17 -1.41 -13.74 -4.40
N PRO A 18 -0.18 -13.80 -4.94
CA PRO A 18 0.60 -12.59 -5.23
C PRO A 18 -0.10 -11.65 -6.21
N GLU A 19 -0.88 -12.17 -7.15
CA GLU A 19 -1.67 -11.40 -8.12
C GLU A 19 -2.70 -10.49 -7.43
N LEU A 20 -3.34 -10.99 -6.37
CA LEU A 20 -4.29 -10.21 -5.58
C LEU A 20 -3.58 -9.07 -4.84
N ALA A 21 -2.37 -9.34 -4.32
CA ALA A 21 -1.58 -8.35 -3.62
C ALA A 21 -1.10 -7.22 -4.54
N GLU A 22 -0.75 -7.53 -5.80
CA GLU A 22 -0.36 -6.53 -6.80
C GLU A 22 -1.55 -5.64 -7.19
N GLU A 23 -2.70 -6.22 -7.53
CA GLU A 23 -3.91 -5.46 -7.87
C GLU A 23 -4.39 -4.57 -6.72
N LEU A 24 -4.35 -5.09 -5.49
CA LEU A 24 -4.66 -4.28 -4.31
C LEU A 24 -3.68 -3.11 -4.18
N LYS A 25 -2.37 -3.32 -4.38
CA LYS A 25 -1.40 -2.22 -4.32
C LYS A 25 -1.69 -1.17 -5.37
N GLU A 26 -1.94 -1.57 -6.62
CA GLU A 26 -2.27 -0.66 -7.72
C GLU A 26 -3.52 0.17 -7.39
N HIS A 27 -4.56 -0.49 -6.87
CA HIS A 27 -5.78 0.20 -6.47
C HIS A 27 -5.52 1.20 -5.33
N LEU A 28 -4.83 0.79 -4.27
CA LEU A 28 -4.52 1.65 -3.12
C LEU A 28 -3.63 2.84 -3.51
N VAL A 29 -2.70 2.64 -4.45
CA VAL A 29 -1.88 3.74 -5.02
C VAL A 29 -2.75 4.71 -5.81
N SER A 30 -3.72 4.22 -6.59
CA SER A 30 -4.63 5.08 -7.38
C SER A 30 -5.52 5.98 -6.52
N ILE A 31 -5.86 5.56 -5.29
CA ILE A 31 -6.64 6.36 -4.33
C ILE A 31 -5.79 7.50 -3.76
N GLY A 32 -4.49 7.24 -3.54
CA GLY A 32 -3.52 8.23 -3.10
C GLY A 32 -3.56 8.50 -1.59
N LYS A 33 -3.56 9.77 -1.21
CA LYS A 33 -3.25 10.22 0.16
C LYS A 33 -4.21 9.70 1.23
N TYR A 34 -5.47 9.48 0.88
CA TYR A 34 -6.54 9.19 1.85
C TYR A 34 -6.98 7.73 1.91
N VAL A 35 -6.06 6.80 1.61
CA VAL A 35 -6.34 5.37 1.56
C VAL A 35 -6.67 4.75 2.93
N GLN A 36 -7.73 3.96 2.97
CA GLN A 36 -8.29 3.34 4.18
C GLN A 36 -8.53 1.84 4.00
N ALA A 37 -8.71 1.14 5.13
CA ALA A 37 -9.04 -0.29 5.12
C ALA A 37 -10.40 -0.55 4.44
N ARG A 38 -11.32 0.41 4.49
CA ARG A 38 -12.61 0.36 3.80
C ARG A 38 -12.42 0.21 2.28
N ASP A 39 -11.43 0.88 1.70
CA ASP A 39 -11.16 0.82 0.26
C ASP A 39 -10.82 -0.59 -0.21
N ILE A 40 -10.10 -1.36 0.63
CA ILE A 40 -9.81 -2.78 0.36
C ILE A 40 -11.12 -3.59 0.36
N VAL A 41 -11.97 -3.37 1.36
CA VAL A 41 -13.27 -4.08 1.47
C VAL A 41 -14.15 -3.76 0.26
N ASP A 42 -14.28 -2.48 -0.08
CA ASP A 42 -15.12 -2.02 -1.19
C ASP A 42 -14.57 -2.48 -2.56
N PHE A 43 -13.24 -2.55 -2.71
CA PHE A 43 -12.61 -3.12 -3.90
C PHE A 43 -12.90 -4.61 -4.06
N LEU A 44 -12.81 -5.39 -2.98
CA LEU A 44 -13.09 -6.83 -2.99
C LEU A 44 -14.59 -7.15 -3.07
N ASN A 45 -15.45 -6.19 -2.78
CA ASN A 45 -16.90 -6.31 -2.97
C ASN A 45 -17.34 -6.15 -4.43
N ARG A 46 -16.44 -5.76 -5.33
CA ARG A 46 -16.78 -5.65 -6.75
C ARG A 46 -17.01 -7.05 -7.34
N PRO A 47 -18.10 -7.27 -8.08
CA PRO A 47 -18.42 -8.60 -8.62
C PRO A 47 -17.31 -9.14 -9.54
N ASP A 48 -16.65 -8.25 -10.28
CA ASP A 48 -15.52 -8.60 -11.15
C ASP A 48 -14.34 -9.17 -10.34
N MET A 49 -14.04 -8.56 -9.20
CA MET A 49 -12.94 -8.98 -8.32
C MET A 49 -13.27 -10.27 -7.57
N GLN A 50 -14.53 -10.43 -7.14
CA GLN A 50 -15.01 -11.65 -6.49
C GLN A 50 -14.91 -12.85 -7.43
N THR A 51 -15.32 -12.67 -8.69
CA THR A 51 -15.24 -13.70 -9.73
C THR A 51 -13.79 -14.04 -10.05
N LYS A 52 -12.94 -13.02 -10.21
CA LYS A 52 -11.52 -13.18 -10.56
C LYS A 52 -10.73 -13.94 -9.50
N HIS A 53 -10.96 -13.63 -8.21
CA HIS A 53 -10.19 -14.18 -7.08
C HIS A 53 -10.91 -15.29 -6.31
N ASN A 54 -12.04 -15.79 -6.85
CA ASN A 54 -12.90 -16.79 -6.23
C ASN A 54 -13.19 -16.45 -4.75
N ILE A 55 -13.61 -15.20 -4.50
CA ILE A 55 -13.96 -14.70 -3.17
C ILE A 55 -15.48 -14.72 -3.06
N SER A 56 -16.02 -15.64 -2.25
CA SER A 56 -17.47 -15.80 -2.05
C SER A 56 -18.05 -14.75 -1.09
N GLU A 57 -17.26 -14.34 -0.10
CA GLU A 57 -17.66 -13.37 0.92
C GLU A 57 -16.58 -12.31 1.08
N SER A 58 -17.03 -11.07 1.32
CA SER A 58 -16.12 -9.97 1.61
C SER A 58 -15.33 -10.22 2.89
N ILE A 59 -14.13 -9.67 2.95
CA ILE A 59 -13.33 -9.74 4.16
C ILE A 59 -13.86 -8.76 5.21
N HIS A 60 -13.69 -9.12 6.48
CA HIS A 60 -13.96 -8.20 7.57
C HIS A 60 -12.93 -7.04 7.58
N ILE A 61 -13.34 -5.89 8.12
CA ILE A 61 -12.49 -4.69 8.16
C ILE A 61 -11.18 -4.90 8.93
N SER A 62 -11.17 -5.76 9.94
CA SER A 62 -9.95 -6.12 10.68
C SER A 62 -8.93 -6.86 9.81
N THR A 63 -9.40 -7.74 8.92
CA THR A 63 -8.55 -8.42 7.93
C THR A 63 -7.98 -7.41 6.94
N ALA A 64 -8.80 -6.46 6.47
CA ALA A 64 -8.34 -5.38 5.61
C ALA A 64 -7.27 -4.49 6.29
N GLN A 65 -7.43 -4.18 7.58
CA GLN A 65 -6.40 -3.47 8.36
C GLN A 65 -5.10 -4.26 8.44
N HIS A 66 -5.17 -5.58 8.69
CA HIS A 66 -4.00 -6.44 8.67
C HIS A 66 -3.30 -6.44 7.30
N TRP A 67 -4.08 -6.48 6.21
CA TRP A 67 -3.56 -6.42 4.85
C TRP A 67 -2.90 -5.09 4.53
N MET A 68 -3.43 -3.95 4.99
CA MET A 68 -2.74 -2.65 4.86
C MET A 68 -1.34 -2.71 5.48
N HIS A 69 -1.20 -3.28 6.67
CA HIS A 69 0.10 -3.44 7.33
C HIS A 69 1.04 -4.36 6.56
N ALA A 70 0.52 -5.50 6.05
CA ALA A 70 1.29 -6.45 5.24
C ALA A 70 1.80 -5.80 3.94
N LEU A 71 0.95 -5.02 3.27
CA LEU A 71 1.25 -4.27 2.05
C LEU A 71 2.06 -2.98 2.28
N LYS A 72 2.43 -2.69 3.54
CA LYS A 72 3.20 -1.50 3.96
C LYS A 72 2.47 -0.16 3.80
N PHE A 73 1.14 -0.17 3.71
CA PHE A 73 0.33 1.04 3.83
C PHE A 73 0.14 1.37 5.30
N ARG A 74 0.81 2.43 5.76
CA ARG A 74 0.72 2.88 7.15
C ARG A 74 0.43 4.37 7.22
N TRP A 75 -0.62 4.69 7.97
CA TRP A 75 -0.85 6.05 8.41
C TRP A 75 0.25 6.48 9.37
N VAL A 76 1.04 7.46 8.94
CA VAL A 76 2.07 8.08 9.74
C VAL A 76 1.85 9.58 9.75
N LYS A 77 2.15 10.21 10.88
CA LYS A 77 2.21 11.67 10.93
C LYS A 77 3.36 12.09 10.02
N ASN A 78 3.07 12.88 9.00
CA ASN A 78 4.14 13.48 8.21
C ASN A 78 4.86 14.50 9.10
N HIS A 79 6.05 14.13 9.57
CA HIS A 79 6.93 15.07 10.25
C HIS A 79 7.41 16.03 9.17
N LYS A 80 6.83 17.25 9.14
CA LYS A 80 7.37 18.34 8.33
C LYS A 80 8.76 18.65 8.87
N GLY A 81 9.76 17.93 8.36
CA GLY A 81 11.15 18.24 8.60
C GLY A 81 11.49 19.59 7.98
N GLN A 82 12.55 20.21 8.46
CA GLN A 82 13.04 21.51 7.99
C GLN A 82 13.38 21.54 6.48
N TYR A 83 13.44 20.38 5.82
CA TYR A 83 13.88 20.19 4.44
C TYR A 83 12.94 19.33 3.57
N VAL A 84 11.64 19.27 3.88
CA VAL A 84 10.68 18.49 3.05
C VAL A 84 10.66 18.93 1.59
N ASP A 85 11.05 20.18 1.33
CA ASP A 85 11.15 20.73 -0.01
C ASP A 85 12.30 21.75 -0.16
N GLY A 86 13.48 21.39 0.34
CA GLY A 86 14.66 22.24 0.12
C GLY A 86 15.09 22.28 -1.35
N HIS A 87 14.72 21.26 -2.12
CA HIS A 87 15.18 21.04 -3.50
C HIS A 87 14.37 21.78 -4.57
N GLU A 88 13.11 22.19 -4.30
CA GLU A 88 12.35 23.04 -5.23
C GLU A 88 12.54 24.53 -4.95
N ARG A 89 13.28 24.92 -3.89
CA ARG A 89 13.62 26.33 -3.67
C ARG A 89 14.41 26.86 -4.87
N ALA A 90 13.96 27.99 -5.40
CA ALA A 90 14.53 28.58 -6.61
C ALA A 90 16.05 28.80 -6.53
N ASP A 91 16.57 29.18 -5.36
CA ASP A 91 18.01 29.38 -5.14
C ASP A 91 18.82 28.08 -5.23
N VAL A 92 18.27 26.98 -4.69
CA VAL A 92 18.89 25.65 -4.75
C VAL A 92 18.82 25.07 -6.16
N VAL A 93 17.69 25.23 -6.86
CA VAL A 93 17.53 24.80 -8.25
C VAL A 93 18.50 25.53 -9.17
N GLN A 94 18.60 26.85 -9.00
CA GLN A 94 19.52 27.69 -9.76
C GLN A 94 20.97 27.26 -9.55
N PHE A 95 21.40 27.10 -8.29
CA PHE A 95 22.76 26.66 -7.97
C PHE A 95 23.10 25.32 -8.63
N ARG A 96 22.18 24.33 -8.62
CA ARG A 96 22.39 23.03 -9.26
C ARG A 96 22.52 23.13 -10.79
N GLN A 97 21.76 24.02 -11.43
CA GLN A 97 21.78 24.17 -12.88
C GLN A 97 23.00 24.97 -13.37
N GLU A 98 23.48 25.91 -12.56
CA GLU A 98 24.51 26.87 -12.96
C GLU A 98 25.92 26.50 -12.45
N VAL A 99 26.03 25.77 -11.34
CA VAL A 99 27.32 25.41 -10.73
C VAL A 99 27.65 23.95 -11.00
N PHE A 100 28.53 23.71 -11.96
CA PHE A 100 29.18 22.40 -12.15
C PHE A 100 30.42 22.34 -11.26
N LEU A 101 30.43 21.41 -10.31
CA LEU A 101 31.64 21.12 -9.55
C LEU A 101 32.66 20.44 -10.49
N PRO A 102 33.93 20.88 -10.49
CA PRO A 102 34.99 20.33 -11.35
C PRO A 102 35.33 18.88 -11.03
#